data_AF-A0A3B6KHD8-F1
#
_entry.id   AF-A0A3B6KHD8-F1
#
_cell.length_a   1.000
_cell.length_b   1.000
_cell.length_c   1.000
_cell.angle_alpha   90.00
_cell.angle_beta   90.00
_cell.angle_gamma   90.00
#
_symmetry.space_group_name_H-M   'P 1'
#
loop_
_entity.id
_entity.type
_entity.pdbx_description
1 polymer ?
#
loop_
_entity_poly.entity_id
_entity_poly.type
_entity_poly.pdbx_seq_one_letter_code
_entity_poly.pdbx_strand_id
1 'polypeptide(L)'
;MARLSCRRFLLSLHVALLLLVPCTCQVGDSCSAARDCGVGLYCGDCAAAGRTRPSCIRDLAIQPTSIVKGLPFNRYSWLVTHNSFSIVGEPSRTGVERVTFYNQEDTVTNQLRNGVRGLMLDMYDFGGDVWLCHSLQGQCYNFTAFEPAIDTLKEVEAFLSENPTEIVTIFIEDYVHAPMRLSKLFTAADLMKYWYPISEMPTSGQEWPTVTDMVAKNHRLLVFTSDASKESSEGIAYQWSYLLENESGDPGIDPSACPNRKESQPLNSRSASLFMQNYFPTIPVESEACKENSVGLPQMVQTCYAAAGNRIPNYIAVNFYMRSDGGGVFDVQDRINGLTLCGCNTIAACQAGAPTGACKNTGAPNRTTSSVNGNVYSGTIEFKTSASRASSTSTWSNLVISLSLALILKPF
;
A
#
# COMPACT_ATOMS: atom_id res chain seq x y z
N MET A 1 58.35 42.29 -45.52
CA MET A 1 58.34 41.37 -46.68
C MET A 1 58.38 39.95 -46.16
N ALA A 2 57.42 39.12 -46.62
CA ALA A 2 57.45 37.66 -46.73
C ALA A 2 57.68 36.80 -45.45
N ARG A 3 57.00 35.67 -45.22
CA ARG A 3 55.96 34.90 -45.92
C ARG A 3 55.41 33.85 -44.91
N LEU A 4 54.09 33.61 -44.97
CA LEU A 4 53.41 32.41 -44.46
C LEU A 4 53.92 31.14 -45.18
N SER A 5 53.92 29.99 -44.48
CA SER A 5 53.36 28.68 -44.92
C SER A 5 53.92 27.54 -44.03
N CYS A 6 53.11 26.97 -43.14
CA CYS A 6 52.39 25.68 -43.29
C CYS A 6 53.27 24.43 -43.07
N ARG A 7 53.20 23.87 -41.85
CA ARG A 7 53.32 22.42 -41.66
C ARG A 7 52.07 21.92 -40.96
N ARG A 8 51.30 21.14 -41.71
CA ARG A 8 50.12 20.40 -41.26
C ARG A 8 50.55 19.41 -40.18
N PHE A 9 50.18 19.67 -38.92
CA PHE A 9 49.96 18.60 -37.98
C PHE A 9 48.48 18.23 -38.07
N LEU A 10 48.21 17.06 -38.64
CA LEU A 10 46.93 16.37 -38.48
C LEU A 10 46.81 15.99 -37.00
N LEU A 11 46.32 16.90 -36.16
CA LEU A 11 45.73 16.48 -34.89
C LEU A 11 44.39 15.83 -35.24
N SER A 12 44.38 14.50 -35.16
CA SER A 12 43.17 13.71 -35.16
C SER A 12 42.29 14.18 -34.00
N LEU A 13 41.25 14.97 -34.31
CA LEU A 13 40.20 15.31 -33.37
C LEU A 13 39.38 14.05 -33.11
N HIS A 14 39.82 13.22 -32.16
CA HIS A 14 38.97 12.19 -31.59
C HIS A 14 37.99 12.92 -30.68
N VAL A 15 36.88 13.38 -31.25
CA VAL A 15 35.67 13.67 -30.49
C VAL A 15 35.21 12.31 -29.97
N ALA A 16 35.71 11.92 -28.80
CA ALA A 16 35.05 10.93 -27.99
C ALA A 16 33.71 11.55 -27.63
N LEU A 17 32.67 11.17 -28.37
CA LEU A 17 31.29 11.35 -27.96
C LEU A 17 31.14 10.49 -26.70
N LEU A 18 31.53 11.04 -25.55
CA LEU A 18 31.09 10.56 -24.25
C LEU A 18 29.58 10.62 -24.33
N LEU A 19 28.97 9.48 -24.65
CA LEU A 19 27.61 9.20 -24.24
C LEU A 19 27.63 9.35 -22.73
N LEU A 20 27.37 10.57 -22.25
CA LEU A 20 26.95 10.84 -20.89
C LEU A 20 25.64 10.08 -20.76
N VAL A 21 25.72 8.78 -20.46
CA VAL A 21 24.60 8.07 -19.88
C VAL A 21 24.34 8.85 -18.60
N PRO A 22 23.21 9.57 -18.47
CA PRO A 22 22.92 10.23 -17.21
C PRO A 22 22.93 9.14 -16.16
N CYS A 23 23.90 9.19 -15.25
CA CYS A 23 23.94 8.33 -14.10
C CYS A 23 22.76 8.79 -13.24
N THR A 24 21.61 8.15 -13.41
CA THR A 24 20.41 8.50 -12.65
C THR A 24 20.60 8.04 -11.22
N CYS A 25 20.45 8.97 -10.28
CA CYS A 25 20.54 8.72 -8.86
C CYS A 25 19.56 7.61 -8.45
N GLN A 26 20.04 6.71 -7.59
CA GLN A 26 19.27 5.61 -7.02
C GLN A 26 18.61 6.05 -5.70
N VAL A 27 17.73 5.21 -5.16
CA VAL A 27 17.11 5.45 -3.85
C VAL A 27 18.17 5.80 -2.79
N GLY A 28 17.98 6.92 -2.10
CA GLY A 28 18.86 7.41 -1.04
C GLY A 28 20.03 8.28 -1.51
N ASP A 29 20.33 8.32 -2.81
CA ASP A 29 21.32 9.25 -3.36
C ASP A 29 20.79 10.69 -3.26
N SER A 30 21.68 11.65 -2.98
CA SER A 30 21.30 13.07 -2.93
C SER A 30 20.84 13.58 -4.29
N CYS A 31 19.82 14.44 -4.29
CA CYS A 31 19.28 15.05 -5.49
C CYS A 31 18.97 16.54 -5.25
N SER A 32 18.70 17.29 -6.31
CA SER A 32 18.24 18.68 -6.23
C SER A 32 16.99 18.95 -7.07
N ALA A 33 16.68 18.07 -8.03
CA ALA A 33 15.47 18.10 -8.82
C ALA A 33 15.00 16.68 -9.17
N ALA A 34 13.71 16.51 -9.50
CA ALA A 34 13.14 15.22 -9.87
C ALA A 34 13.89 14.50 -11.02
N ARG A 35 14.40 15.27 -12.00
CA ARG A 35 15.18 14.73 -13.14
C ARG A 35 16.52 14.09 -12.76
N ASP A 36 17.00 14.32 -11.55
CA ASP A 36 18.26 13.72 -11.07
C ASP A 36 18.04 12.24 -10.72
N CYS A 37 16.80 11.88 -10.36
CA CYS A 37 16.42 10.54 -9.94
C CYS A 37 16.05 9.64 -11.12
N GLY A 38 16.25 8.33 -10.94
CA GLY A 38 15.84 7.32 -11.91
C GLY A 38 14.32 7.23 -12.11
N VAL A 39 13.90 6.45 -13.11
CA VAL A 39 12.47 6.19 -13.36
C VAL A 39 11.84 5.52 -12.13
N GLY A 40 10.65 5.99 -11.73
CA GLY A 40 9.96 5.51 -10.53
C GLY A 40 10.56 6.05 -9.23
N LEU A 41 11.27 7.18 -9.30
CA LEU A 41 11.84 7.89 -8.17
C LEU A 41 11.54 9.40 -8.26
N TYR A 42 11.30 9.99 -7.09
CA TYR A 42 11.09 11.43 -6.89
C TYR A 42 12.19 12.02 -6.00
N CYS A 43 12.51 13.30 -6.17
CA CYS A 43 13.47 13.99 -5.30
C CYS A 43 12.74 14.59 -4.09
N GLY A 44 12.76 13.89 -2.96
CA GLY A 44 12.03 14.28 -1.75
C GLY A 44 12.95 14.69 -0.60
N ASP A 45 12.41 15.48 0.32
CA ASP A 45 13.05 15.80 1.59
C ASP A 45 12.43 15.00 2.75
N CYS A 46 13.20 14.84 3.83
CA CYS A 46 12.69 14.26 5.06
C CYS A 46 13.45 14.78 6.28
N ALA A 47 13.27 16.06 6.59
CA ALA A 47 13.92 16.70 7.73
C ALA A 47 13.56 16.02 9.07
N ALA A 48 12.34 15.51 9.22
CA ALA A 48 11.88 14.78 10.41
C ALA A 48 12.68 13.49 10.69
N ALA A 49 13.25 12.86 9.66
CA ALA A 49 14.17 11.73 9.80
C ALA A 49 15.64 12.17 10.01
N GLY A 50 15.91 13.46 10.17
CA GLY A 50 17.26 14.02 10.34
C GLY A 50 18.04 14.23 9.03
N ARG A 51 17.39 14.12 7.86
CA ARG A 51 18.03 14.40 6.58
C ARG A 51 18.22 15.91 6.40
N THR A 52 19.44 16.29 6.02
CA THR A 52 19.81 17.71 5.79
C THR A 52 19.76 18.12 4.31
N ARG A 53 19.52 17.16 3.41
CA ARG A 53 19.44 17.37 1.96
C ARG A 53 18.38 16.43 1.35
N PRO A 54 17.72 16.84 0.25
CA PRO A 54 16.85 15.96 -0.50
C PRO A 54 17.59 14.73 -1.05
N SER A 55 16.86 13.63 -1.20
CA SER A 55 17.35 12.39 -1.79
C SER A 55 16.30 11.76 -2.68
N CYS A 56 16.74 10.89 -3.59
CA CYS A 56 15.82 10.13 -4.41
C CYS A 56 15.05 9.12 -3.55
N ILE A 57 13.73 9.19 -3.59
CA ILE A 57 12.78 8.33 -2.89
C ILE A 57 11.87 7.63 -3.91
N ARG A 58 11.23 6.54 -3.52
CA ARG A 58 10.27 5.85 -4.39
C ARG A 58 8.97 6.63 -4.50
N ASP A 59 8.44 6.70 -5.72
CA ASP A 59 7.14 7.31 -6.03
C ASP A 59 6.15 6.33 -6.70
N LEU A 60 6.59 5.11 -6.98
CA LEU A 60 5.82 4.14 -7.75
C LEU A 60 5.85 2.75 -7.13
N ALA A 61 4.67 2.17 -6.96
CA ALA A 61 4.48 0.79 -6.52
C ALA A 61 4.79 -0.21 -7.64
N ILE A 62 5.33 -1.38 -7.28
CA ILE A 62 5.27 -2.54 -8.18
C ILE A 62 3.89 -3.16 -8.06
N GLN A 63 3.16 -3.24 -9.17
CA GLN A 63 1.84 -3.90 -9.16
C GLN A 63 2.02 -5.40 -8.93
N PRO A 64 1.59 -5.96 -7.79
CA PRO A 64 1.92 -7.33 -7.42
C PRO A 64 1.29 -8.36 -8.37
N THR A 65 0.14 -8.02 -8.94
CA THR A 65 -0.58 -8.82 -9.97
C THR A 65 0.14 -8.87 -11.31
N SER A 66 1.08 -7.96 -11.58
CA SER A 66 1.92 -8.04 -12.78
C SER A 66 3.00 -9.12 -12.68
N ILE A 67 3.43 -9.44 -11.46
CA ILE A 67 4.50 -10.41 -11.17
C ILE A 67 3.93 -11.78 -10.79
N VAL A 68 3.04 -11.83 -9.80
CA VAL A 68 2.40 -13.07 -9.31
C VAL A 68 0.91 -13.01 -9.63
N LYS A 69 0.47 -13.87 -10.55
CA LYS A 69 -0.89 -13.87 -11.12
C LYS A 69 -1.74 -15.00 -10.57
N GLY A 70 -3.06 -14.85 -10.70
CA GLY A 70 -4.02 -15.93 -10.49
C GLY A 70 -4.25 -16.34 -9.04
N LEU A 71 -3.86 -15.51 -8.07
CA LEU A 71 -4.17 -15.75 -6.67
C LEU A 71 -5.50 -15.07 -6.28
N PRO A 72 -6.19 -15.58 -5.25
CA PRO A 72 -7.32 -14.89 -4.60
C PRO A 72 -6.99 -13.44 -4.23
N PHE A 73 -7.95 -12.53 -4.39
CA PHE A 73 -7.76 -11.11 -4.13
C PHE A 73 -7.25 -10.79 -2.71
N ASN A 74 -7.75 -11.49 -1.70
CA ASN A 74 -7.33 -11.39 -0.29
C ASN A 74 -5.97 -12.05 0.02
N ARG A 75 -5.18 -12.43 -0.99
CA ARG A 75 -3.78 -12.86 -0.81
C ARG A 75 -2.80 -11.71 -1.05
N TYR A 76 -3.24 -10.70 -1.79
CA TYR A 76 -2.46 -9.50 -2.09
C TYR A 76 -2.61 -8.45 -0.99
N SER A 77 -1.60 -7.60 -0.88
CA SER A 77 -1.61 -6.38 -0.09
C SER A 77 -1.58 -5.15 -0.98
N TRP A 78 -2.44 -4.19 -0.67
CA TRP A 78 -2.75 -3.01 -1.47
C TRP A 78 -2.55 -1.74 -0.65
N LEU A 79 -1.91 -0.74 -1.27
CA LEU A 79 -1.78 0.60 -0.70
C LEU A 79 -3.11 1.34 -0.75
N VAL A 80 -3.44 2.00 0.36
CA VAL A 80 -4.64 2.81 0.54
C VAL A 80 -4.22 4.21 1.00
N THR A 81 -4.85 5.24 0.43
CA THR A 81 -4.69 6.61 0.90
C THR A 81 -5.85 6.98 1.81
N HIS A 82 -5.54 7.45 3.02
CA HIS A 82 -6.52 7.97 3.96
C HIS A 82 -7.00 9.35 3.50
N ASN A 83 -8.31 9.58 3.49
CA ASN A 83 -8.92 10.81 2.97
C ASN A 83 -8.31 11.27 1.65
N SER A 84 -8.39 10.39 0.65
CA SER A 84 -7.70 10.51 -0.65
C SER A 84 -7.95 11.84 -1.37
N PHE A 85 -9.09 12.47 -1.10
CA PHE A 85 -9.52 13.74 -1.69
C PHE A 85 -8.99 14.97 -0.96
N SER A 86 -8.41 14.82 0.24
CA SER A 86 -7.99 15.92 1.10
C SER A 86 -6.58 16.38 0.72
N ILE A 87 -6.48 17.20 -0.33
CA ILE A 87 -5.22 17.49 -1.03
C ILE A 87 -4.68 18.88 -0.68
N VAL A 88 -3.39 18.95 -0.32
CA VAL A 88 -2.71 20.20 -0.01
C VAL A 88 -2.77 21.17 -1.18
N GLY A 89 -3.21 22.40 -0.90
CA GLY A 89 -3.19 23.50 -1.87
C GLY A 89 -4.28 23.45 -2.94
N GLU A 90 -5.21 22.50 -2.88
CA GLU A 90 -6.30 22.46 -3.84
C GLU A 90 -7.27 23.66 -3.64
N PRO A 91 -7.76 24.28 -4.73
CA PRO A 91 -8.68 25.41 -4.62
C PRO A 91 -9.98 25.08 -3.89
N SER A 92 -10.54 26.06 -3.17
CA SER A 92 -11.88 25.93 -2.59
C SER A 92 -12.95 25.89 -3.68
N ARG A 93 -13.85 24.91 -3.62
CA ARG A 93 -15.02 24.78 -4.50
C ARG A 93 -16.28 25.48 -3.96
N THR A 94 -16.24 25.95 -2.71
CA THR A 94 -17.36 26.64 -2.05
C THR A 94 -17.20 28.16 -2.07
N GLY A 95 -16.01 28.66 -2.44
CA GLY A 95 -15.66 30.08 -2.35
C GLY A 95 -15.32 30.54 -0.93
N VAL A 96 -15.33 29.64 0.05
CA VAL A 96 -14.92 29.89 1.43
C VAL A 96 -13.53 29.31 1.66
N GLU A 97 -12.67 30.02 2.39
CA GLU A 97 -11.34 29.53 2.76
C GLU A 97 -11.46 28.23 3.57
N ARG A 98 -10.63 27.24 3.20
CA ARG A 98 -10.68 25.91 3.81
C ARG A 98 -9.85 25.90 5.10
N VAL A 99 -10.50 25.49 6.20
CA VAL A 99 -9.91 25.35 7.53
C VAL A 99 -10.13 23.93 8.02
N THR A 100 -9.28 23.03 7.55
CA THR A 100 -9.26 21.63 7.94
C THR A 100 -7.87 21.05 7.71
N PHE A 101 -7.69 19.78 8.02
CA PHE A 101 -6.44 19.06 7.80
C PHE A 101 -6.37 18.47 6.39
N TYR A 102 -5.15 18.34 5.88
CA TYR A 102 -4.87 17.73 4.58
C TYR A 102 -4.20 16.38 4.77
N ASN A 103 -4.46 15.45 3.88
CA ASN A 103 -3.97 14.07 4.00
C ASN A 103 -3.07 13.66 2.84
N GLN A 104 -3.19 14.28 1.67
CA GLN A 104 -2.42 13.92 0.48
C GLN A 104 -1.90 15.16 -0.24
N GLU A 105 -0.95 14.98 -1.17
CA GLU A 105 -0.43 16.04 -2.04
C GLU A 105 -0.75 15.80 -3.52
N ASP A 106 -1.07 14.55 -3.88
CA ASP A 106 -1.39 14.14 -5.23
C ASP A 106 -2.90 14.07 -5.45
N THR A 107 -3.34 14.36 -6.67
CA THR A 107 -4.73 14.10 -7.09
C THR A 107 -5.06 12.60 -6.99
N VAL A 108 -6.34 12.26 -6.92
CA VAL A 108 -6.77 10.84 -6.88
C VAL A 108 -6.28 10.09 -8.14
N THR A 109 -6.30 10.74 -9.31
CA THR A 109 -5.70 10.20 -10.54
C THR A 109 -4.22 9.84 -10.35
N ASN A 110 -3.42 10.72 -9.75
CA ASN A 110 -2.00 10.47 -9.52
C ASN A 110 -1.78 9.39 -8.45
N GLN A 111 -2.58 9.36 -7.39
CA GLN A 111 -2.57 8.29 -6.39
C GLN A 111 -2.73 6.93 -7.06
N LEU A 112 -3.75 6.77 -7.91
CA LEU A 112 -4.01 5.53 -8.66
C LEU A 112 -2.87 5.19 -9.63
N ARG A 113 -2.33 6.18 -10.35
CA ARG A 113 -1.18 5.99 -11.27
C ARG A 113 0.09 5.57 -10.55
N ASN A 114 0.32 6.10 -9.35
CA ASN A 114 1.48 5.78 -8.51
C ASN A 114 1.33 4.42 -7.79
N GLY A 115 0.16 3.79 -7.92
CA GLY A 115 -0.09 2.40 -7.56
C GLY A 115 -0.95 2.19 -6.33
N VAL A 116 -1.57 3.25 -5.80
CA VAL A 116 -2.66 3.14 -4.81
C VAL A 116 -3.81 2.34 -5.44
N ARG A 117 -4.40 1.43 -4.66
CA ARG A 117 -5.53 0.59 -5.10
C ARG A 117 -6.70 0.61 -4.12
N GLY A 118 -6.57 1.32 -2.99
CA GLY A 118 -7.71 1.67 -2.13
C GLY A 118 -7.79 3.17 -1.87
N LEU A 119 -9.01 3.69 -1.78
CA LEU A 119 -9.28 5.10 -1.47
C LEU A 119 -10.23 5.17 -0.28
N MET A 120 -9.89 5.96 0.74
CA MET A 120 -10.80 6.29 1.84
C MET A 120 -11.43 7.65 1.58
N LEU A 121 -12.76 7.70 1.57
CA LEU A 121 -13.55 8.86 1.19
C LEU A 121 -14.62 9.14 2.25
N ASP A 122 -14.49 10.25 2.96
CA ASP A 122 -15.54 10.76 3.83
C ASP A 122 -16.62 11.47 3.01
N MET A 123 -17.80 10.86 2.92
CA MET A 123 -18.90 11.34 2.08
C MET A 123 -20.04 11.92 2.93
N TYR A 124 -20.48 13.13 2.60
CA TYR A 124 -21.50 13.86 3.34
C TYR A 124 -22.63 14.34 2.44
N ASP A 125 -23.84 14.42 3.00
CA ASP A 125 -24.90 15.25 2.42
C ASP A 125 -24.55 16.74 2.56
N PHE A 126 -24.32 17.43 1.44
CA PHE A 126 -23.97 18.86 1.45
C PHE A 126 -24.38 19.55 0.15
N GLY A 127 -24.90 20.78 0.25
CA GLY A 127 -25.29 21.56 -0.94
C GLY A 127 -26.36 20.89 -1.83
N GLY A 128 -27.12 19.93 -1.29
CA GLY A 128 -28.11 19.15 -2.05
C GLY A 128 -27.53 17.95 -2.82
N ASP A 129 -26.24 17.67 -2.68
CA ASP A 129 -25.51 16.58 -3.33
C ASP A 129 -24.63 15.81 -2.31
N VAL A 130 -23.81 14.87 -2.79
CA VAL A 130 -22.77 14.21 -2.00
C VAL A 130 -21.44 14.94 -2.18
N TRP A 131 -20.84 15.36 -1.08
CA TRP A 131 -19.55 16.03 -1.07
C TRP A 131 -18.53 15.25 -0.26
N LEU A 132 -17.28 15.44 -0.63
CA LEU A 132 -16.13 15.01 0.14
C LEU A 132 -15.73 16.12 1.10
N CYS A 133 -15.69 15.81 2.39
CA CYS A 133 -15.40 16.80 3.43
C CYS A 133 -14.54 16.19 4.53
N HIS A 134 -13.47 16.88 4.93
CA HIS A 134 -12.70 16.50 6.12
C HIS A 134 -13.27 17.28 7.31
N SER A 135 -14.29 16.72 7.96
CA SER A 135 -15.16 17.47 8.87
C SER A 135 -15.35 16.77 10.23
N LEU A 136 -16.18 17.36 11.08
CA LEU A 136 -16.41 16.90 12.45
C LEU A 136 -17.91 16.68 12.69
N GLN A 137 -18.23 15.80 13.65
CA GLN A 137 -19.60 15.57 14.14
C GLN A 137 -20.61 15.15 13.07
N GLY A 138 -20.15 14.50 12.00
CA GLY A 138 -21.03 14.01 10.93
C GLY A 138 -21.72 15.11 10.12
N GLN A 139 -21.15 16.33 10.10
CA GLN A 139 -21.65 17.44 9.29
C GLN A 139 -20.57 18.01 8.40
N CYS A 140 -20.89 18.30 7.15
CA CYS A 140 -20.02 19.06 6.26
C CYS A 140 -20.32 20.56 6.32
N TYR A 141 -19.27 21.38 6.34
CA TYR A 141 -19.36 22.84 6.34
C TYR A 141 -18.61 23.40 5.13
N ASN A 142 -18.96 24.61 4.69
CA ASN A 142 -18.27 25.26 3.56
C ASN A 142 -16.74 25.34 3.73
N PHE A 143 -16.25 25.49 4.97
CA PHE A 143 -14.83 25.59 5.29
C PHE A 143 -14.14 24.23 5.49
N THR A 144 -14.87 23.12 5.50
CA THR A 144 -14.33 21.75 5.55
C THR A 144 -14.57 20.96 4.26
N ALA A 145 -15.37 21.51 3.35
CA ALA A 145 -15.69 20.93 2.06
C ALA A 145 -14.52 21.01 1.08
N PHE A 146 -14.31 19.91 0.36
CA PHE A 146 -13.30 19.82 -0.68
C PHE A 146 -13.93 19.97 -2.06
N GLU A 147 -14.69 18.96 -2.50
CA GLU A 147 -15.38 18.96 -3.78
C GLU A 147 -16.61 18.02 -3.78
N PRO A 148 -17.51 18.16 -4.77
CA PRO A 148 -18.54 17.14 -5.02
C PRO A 148 -17.91 15.77 -5.28
N ALA A 149 -18.43 14.72 -4.64
CA ALA A 149 -17.85 13.38 -4.73
C ALA A 149 -17.86 12.80 -6.16
N ILE A 150 -18.75 13.30 -7.03
CA ILE A 150 -18.82 12.88 -8.43
C ILE A 150 -17.52 13.16 -9.22
N ASP A 151 -16.77 14.20 -8.85
CA ASP A 151 -15.54 14.57 -9.55
C ASP A 151 -14.43 13.54 -9.28
N THR A 152 -14.14 13.24 -8.01
CA THR A 152 -13.26 12.15 -7.60
C THR A 152 -13.70 10.78 -8.18
N LEU A 153 -15.00 10.46 -8.17
CA LEU A 153 -15.47 9.17 -8.73
C LEU A 153 -15.28 9.09 -10.25
N LYS A 154 -15.32 10.20 -10.98
CA LYS A 154 -14.98 10.24 -12.41
C LYS A 154 -13.49 10.02 -12.66
N GLU A 155 -12.62 10.45 -11.76
CA GLU A 155 -11.19 10.09 -11.83
C GLU A 155 -11.00 8.57 -11.70
N VAL A 156 -11.75 7.93 -10.79
CA VAL A 156 -11.74 6.46 -10.64
C VAL A 156 -12.28 5.76 -11.90
N GLU A 157 -13.37 6.26 -12.48
CA GLU A 157 -13.94 5.70 -13.72
C GLU A 157 -12.95 5.78 -14.87
N ALA A 158 -12.34 6.95 -15.08
CA ALA A 158 -11.34 7.17 -16.11
C ALA A 158 -10.15 6.22 -15.94
N PHE A 159 -9.65 6.07 -14.70
CA PHE A 159 -8.58 5.13 -14.40
C PHE A 159 -8.96 3.68 -14.72
N LEU A 160 -10.12 3.20 -14.29
CA LEU A 160 -10.57 1.82 -14.55
C LEU A 160 -10.86 1.57 -16.04
N SER A 161 -11.27 2.59 -16.78
CA SER A 161 -11.47 2.55 -18.23
C SER A 161 -10.15 2.43 -18.98
N GLU A 162 -9.14 3.22 -18.60
CA GLU A 162 -7.79 3.18 -19.18
C GLU A 162 -7.01 1.92 -18.79
N ASN A 163 -7.33 1.30 -17.65
CA ASN A 163 -6.59 0.20 -17.07
C ASN A 163 -7.48 -1.05 -16.86
N PRO A 164 -7.74 -1.85 -17.91
CA PRO A 164 -8.77 -2.90 -17.89
C PRO A 164 -8.47 -4.09 -16.96
N THR A 165 -7.22 -4.22 -16.49
CA THR A 165 -6.80 -5.28 -15.57
C THR A 165 -6.75 -4.86 -14.12
N GLU A 166 -7.01 -3.58 -13.82
CA GLU A 166 -6.89 -3.02 -12.48
C GLU A 166 -8.21 -3.12 -11.72
N ILE A 167 -8.10 -3.29 -10.41
CA ILE A 167 -9.20 -3.34 -9.44
C ILE A 167 -8.98 -2.22 -8.45
N VAL A 168 -10.02 -1.44 -8.14
CA VAL A 168 -9.97 -0.37 -7.13
C VAL A 168 -10.95 -0.70 -6.01
N THR A 169 -10.56 -0.40 -4.78
CA THR A 169 -11.42 -0.47 -3.61
C THR A 169 -11.72 0.94 -3.09
N ILE A 170 -12.97 1.24 -2.78
CA ILE A 170 -13.38 2.48 -2.11
C ILE A 170 -13.95 2.13 -0.73
N PHE A 171 -13.46 2.82 0.29
CA PHE A 171 -13.98 2.76 1.65
C PHE A 171 -14.64 4.11 1.95
N ILE A 172 -15.94 4.07 2.25
CA ILE A 172 -16.74 5.27 2.52
C ILE A 172 -16.92 5.41 4.02
N GLU A 173 -16.40 6.50 4.60
CA GLU A 173 -16.88 6.98 5.88
C GLU A 173 -18.17 7.77 5.62
N ASP A 174 -19.29 7.14 5.96
CA ASP A 174 -20.60 7.48 5.40
C ASP A 174 -21.43 8.38 6.33
N TYR A 175 -21.62 9.62 5.89
CA TYR A 175 -22.49 10.62 6.49
C TYR A 175 -23.60 11.06 5.49
N VAL A 176 -23.95 10.19 4.54
CA VAL A 176 -25.00 10.42 3.53
C VAL A 176 -26.31 9.79 4.02
N HIS A 177 -27.20 10.61 4.56
CA HIS A 177 -28.47 10.15 5.12
C HIS A 177 -29.60 10.07 4.09
N ALA A 178 -29.49 10.83 3.00
CA ALA A 178 -30.53 10.82 1.98
C ALA A 178 -30.64 9.44 1.29
N PRO A 179 -31.87 8.90 1.15
CA PRO A 179 -32.06 7.57 0.58
C PRO A 179 -31.57 7.43 -0.86
N MET A 180 -30.92 6.31 -1.16
CA MET A 180 -30.45 5.94 -2.50
C MET A 180 -29.44 6.92 -3.11
N ARG A 181 -28.83 7.79 -2.29
CA ARG A 181 -28.01 8.88 -2.82
C ARG A 181 -26.64 8.40 -3.27
N LEU A 182 -26.03 7.44 -2.56
CA LEU A 182 -24.74 6.88 -2.96
C LEU A 182 -24.87 6.02 -4.23
N SER A 183 -25.85 5.14 -4.29
CA SER A 183 -26.14 4.32 -5.48
C SER A 183 -26.42 5.17 -6.74
N LYS A 184 -27.16 6.27 -6.60
CA LYS A 184 -27.34 7.26 -7.69
C LYS A 184 -26.04 7.94 -8.08
N LEU A 185 -25.22 8.33 -7.12
CA LEU A 185 -23.90 8.93 -7.35
C LEU A 185 -23.00 7.97 -8.16
N PHE A 186 -22.85 6.72 -7.74
CA PHE A 186 -22.05 5.72 -8.46
C PHE A 186 -22.61 5.41 -9.86
N THR A 187 -23.92 5.44 -10.03
CA THR A 187 -24.56 5.32 -11.36
C THR A 187 -24.22 6.52 -12.24
N ALA A 188 -24.30 7.74 -11.70
CA ALA A 188 -23.96 8.96 -12.43
C ALA A 188 -22.48 9.07 -12.78
N ALA A 189 -21.61 8.44 -11.99
CA ALA A 189 -20.18 8.30 -12.27
C ALA A 189 -19.86 7.19 -13.29
N ASP A 190 -20.86 6.45 -13.80
CA ASP A 190 -20.70 5.29 -14.68
C ASP A 190 -19.79 4.18 -14.11
N LEU A 191 -19.80 4.03 -12.78
CA LEU A 191 -18.99 3.04 -12.07
C LEU A 191 -19.70 1.70 -11.85
N MET A 192 -21.03 1.66 -11.97
CA MET A 192 -21.83 0.44 -11.73
C MET A 192 -21.44 -0.72 -12.67
N LYS A 193 -20.88 -0.42 -13.85
CA LYS A 193 -20.38 -1.42 -14.79
C LYS A 193 -19.17 -2.21 -14.26
N TYR A 194 -18.47 -1.68 -13.26
CA TYR A 194 -17.33 -2.32 -12.60
C TYR A 194 -17.68 -2.96 -11.25
N TRP A 195 -18.91 -2.76 -10.77
CA TRP A 195 -19.31 -3.04 -9.39
C TRP A 195 -19.19 -4.52 -9.04
N TYR A 196 -18.53 -4.82 -7.91
CA TYR A 196 -18.53 -6.16 -7.34
C TYR A 196 -19.81 -6.35 -6.49
N PRO A 197 -20.73 -7.27 -6.83
CA PRO A 197 -22.00 -7.40 -6.13
C PRO A 197 -21.85 -8.12 -4.77
N ILE A 198 -22.55 -7.63 -3.75
CA ILE A 198 -22.55 -8.21 -2.39
C ILE A 198 -22.94 -9.69 -2.35
N SER A 199 -23.81 -10.12 -3.27
CA SER A 199 -24.26 -11.52 -3.37
C SER A 199 -23.15 -12.50 -3.77
N GLU A 200 -22.05 -12.00 -4.35
CA GLU A 200 -20.87 -12.80 -4.70
C GLU A 200 -19.69 -12.54 -3.76
N MET A 201 -19.85 -11.70 -2.73
CA MET A 201 -18.76 -11.42 -1.79
C MET A 201 -18.58 -12.59 -0.81
N PRO A 202 -17.36 -13.10 -0.62
CA PRO A 202 -17.12 -14.16 0.35
C PRO A 202 -17.37 -13.66 1.77
N THR A 203 -17.98 -14.51 2.58
CA THR A 203 -18.19 -14.29 4.02
C THR A 203 -17.55 -15.42 4.81
N SER A 204 -17.53 -15.31 6.14
CA SER A 204 -17.03 -16.39 7.02
C SER A 204 -15.57 -16.79 6.72
N GLY A 205 -14.73 -15.80 6.44
CA GLY A 205 -13.29 -15.98 6.22
C GLY A 205 -12.89 -16.74 4.95
N GLN A 206 -13.82 -16.96 4.02
CA GLN A 206 -13.49 -17.63 2.76
C GLN A 206 -12.58 -16.79 1.86
N GLU A 207 -11.83 -17.47 1.00
CA GLU A 207 -11.02 -16.83 -0.03
C GLU A 207 -11.90 -16.07 -1.03
N TRP A 208 -11.39 -14.94 -1.51
CA TRP A 208 -12.00 -14.19 -2.60
C TRP A 208 -11.75 -14.89 -3.94
N PRO A 209 -12.53 -14.56 -4.99
CA PRO A 209 -12.17 -14.99 -6.33
C PRO A 209 -10.76 -14.53 -6.69
N THR A 210 -10.15 -15.20 -7.68
CA THR A 210 -8.85 -14.76 -8.16
C THR A 210 -8.98 -13.38 -8.80
N VAL A 211 -7.91 -12.58 -8.75
CA VAL A 211 -7.90 -11.28 -9.45
C VAL A 211 -8.22 -11.45 -10.93
N THR A 212 -7.75 -12.54 -11.54
CA THR A 212 -8.05 -12.89 -12.93
C THR A 212 -9.56 -13.08 -13.15
N ASP A 213 -10.25 -13.79 -12.27
CA ASP A 213 -11.70 -14.02 -12.39
C ASP A 213 -12.50 -12.74 -12.15
N MET A 214 -12.08 -11.92 -11.19
CA MET A 214 -12.69 -10.60 -10.94
C MET A 214 -12.60 -9.71 -12.18
N VAL A 215 -11.40 -9.62 -12.79
CA VAL A 215 -11.18 -8.87 -14.03
C VAL A 215 -12.00 -9.44 -15.19
N ALA A 216 -12.02 -10.77 -15.36
CA ALA A 216 -12.76 -11.42 -16.44
C ALA A 216 -14.27 -11.16 -16.38
N LYS A 217 -14.83 -11.06 -15.16
CA LYS A 217 -16.24 -10.68 -14.93
C LYS A 217 -16.48 -9.17 -14.93
N ASN A 218 -15.42 -8.36 -15.10
CA ASN A 218 -15.44 -6.91 -14.93
C ASN A 218 -15.88 -6.45 -13.52
N HIS A 219 -15.74 -7.30 -12.50
CA HIS A 219 -15.96 -6.94 -11.08
C HIS A 219 -14.71 -6.26 -10.51
N ARG A 220 -14.44 -5.05 -10.98
CA ARG A 220 -13.19 -4.31 -10.75
C ARG A 220 -13.32 -3.13 -9.79
N LEU A 221 -14.49 -2.94 -9.19
CA LEU A 221 -14.74 -1.95 -8.17
C LEU A 221 -15.36 -2.60 -6.93
N LEU A 222 -14.63 -2.58 -5.82
CA LEU A 222 -15.12 -2.96 -4.50
C LEU A 222 -15.50 -1.67 -3.75
N VAL A 223 -16.68 -1.63 -3.14
CA VAL A 223 -17.11 -0.48 -2.34
C VAL A 223 -17.64 -0.94 -0.99
N PHE A 224 -17.05 -0.40 0.07
CA PHE A 224 -17.45 -0.63 1.45
C PHE A 224 -17.93 0.68 2.08
N THR A 225 -18.88 0.59 3.00
CA THR A 225 -19.40 1.74 3.77
C THR A 225 -19.41 1.44 5.26
N SER A 226 -19.21 2.49 6.07
CA SER A 226 -19.30 2.45 7.52
C SER A 226 -20.74 2.41 8.06
N ASP A 227 -21.76 2.65 7.22
CA ASP A 227 -23.17 2.57 7.62
C ASP A 227 -23.79 1.23 7.22
N ALA A 228 -24.07 0.38 8.20
CA ALA A 228 -24.66 -0.95 7.99
C ALA A 228 -26.01 -0.92 7.25
N SER A 229 -26.77 0.18 7.34
CA SER A 229 -28.07 0.29 6.68
C SER A 229 -27.97 0.27 5.14
N LYS A 230 -26.83 0.70 4.60
CA LYS A 230 -26.56 0.80 3.15
C LYS A 230 -26.43 -0.54 2.45
N GLU A 231 -26.07 -1.59 3.16
CA GLU A 231 -26.01 -2.93 2.57
C GLU A 231 -27.39 -3.40 2.11
N SER A 232 -28.39 -3.23 2.98
CA SER A 232 -29.78 -3.61 2.66
C SER A 232 -30.50 -2.61 1.75
N SER A 233 -30.18 -1.31 1.88
CA SER A 233 -30.92 -0.26 1.17
C SER A 233 -30.33 0.11 -0.19
N GLU A 234 -29.00 0.11 -0.32
CA GLU A 234 -28.30 0.56 -1.53
C GLU A 234 -27.40 -0.54 -2.14
N GLY A 235 -27.26 -1.69 -1.50
CA GLY A 235 -26.41 -2.79 -1.98
C GLY A 235 -24.91 -2.53 -1.81
N ILE A 236 -24.52 -1.64 -0.88
CA ILE A 236 -23.12 -1.30 -0.58
C ILE A 236 -22.65 -2.09 0.63
N ALA A 237 -21.56 -2.85 0.49
CA ALA A 237 -21.09 -3.77 1.51
C ALA A 237 -20.80 -3.07 2.84
N TYR A 238 -21.37 -3.54 3.95
CA TYR A 238 -21.01 -3.04 5.26
C TYR A 238 -19.59 -3.47 5.61
N GLN A 239 -18.68 -2.50 5.75
CA GLN A 239 -17.24 -2.72 5.90
C GLN A 239 -16.90 -3.87 6.86
N TRP A 240 -17.36 -3.78 8.11
CA TRP A 240 -16.98 -4.71 9.17
C TRP A 240 -17.63 -6.10 9.09
N SER A 241 -18.48 -6.36 8.08
CA SER A 241 -18.89 -7.73 7.71
C SER A 241 -17.80 -8.49 6.93
N TYR A 242 -16.90 -7.77 6.22
CA TYR A 242 -15.96 -8.38 5.27
C TYR A 242 -14.49 -8.19 5.65
N LEU A 243 -14.17 -7.19 6.48
CA LEU A 243 -12.80 -6.90 6.91
C LEU A 243 -12.65 -6.72 8.41
N LEU A 244 -11.47 -7.09 8.90
CA LEU A 244 -10.97 -6.66 10.21
C LEU A 244 -10.20 -5.35 10.04
N GLU A 245 -10.14 -4.55 11.10
CA GLU A 245 -9.53 -3.23 11.05
C GLU A 245 -8.93 -2.84 12.40
N ASN A 246 -7.69 -2.37 12.42
CA ASN A 246 -7.10 -1.80 13.63
C ASN A 246 -7.56 -0.37 13.85
N GLU A 247 -7.46 0.08 15.09
CA GLU A 247 -7.84 1.43 15.50
C GLU A 247 -7.13 2.48 14.64
N SER A 248 -7.84 3.57 14.38
CA SER A 248 -7.32 4.69 13.57
C SER A 248 -6.75 5.80 14.44
N GLY A 249 -5.95 6.70 13.85
CA GLY A 249 -5.36 7.82 14.57
C GLY A 249 -4.33 7.40 15.61
N ASP A 250 -4.04 8.29 16.56
CA ASP A 250 -3.04 8.06 17.61
C ASP A 250 -3.30 6.78 18.43
N PRO A 251 -4.55 6.40 18.78
CA PRO A 251 -4.82 5.13 19.47
C PRO A 251 -4.44 3.88 18.66
N GLY A 252 -4.34 4.00 17.33
CA GLY A 252 -3.89 2.96 16.43
C GLY A 252 -2.37 2.85 16.28
N ILE A 253 -1.62 3.87 16.71
CA ILE A 253 -0.16 3.94 16.60
C ILE A 253 0.48 3.56 17.94
N ASP A 254 0.54 2.27 18.21
CA ASP A 254 1.23 1.71 19.37
C ASP A 254 2.20 0.59 18.92
N PRO A 255 3.52 0.81 18.95
CA PRO A 255 4.48 -0.23 18.56
C PRO A 255 4.37 -1.53 19.36
N SER A 256 3.75 -1.50 20.55
CA SER A 256 3.56 -2.65 21.43
C SER A 256 2.24 -3.40 21.23
N ALA A 257 1.23 -2.76 20.61
CA ALA A 257 -0.10 -3.34 20.44
C ALA A 257 -0.79 -2.83 19.17
N CYS A 258 -1.61 -3.67 18.56
CA CYS A 258 -2.45 -3.27 17.43
C CYS A 258 -3.92 -3.48 17.82
N PRO A 259 -4.55 -2.52 18.51
CA PRO A 259 -5.95 -2.64 18.95
C PRO A 259 -6.87 -2.65 17.73
N ASN A 260 -7.97 -3.41 17.78
CA ASN A 260 -9.02 -3.34 16.76
C ASN A 260 -9.92 -2.11 16.98
N ARG A 261 -10.52 -1.60 15.89
CA ARG A 261 -11.64 -0.65 16.01
C ARG A 261 -12.79 -1.27 16.78
N LYS A 262 -13.59 -0.44 17.44
CA LYS A 262 -14.79 -0.85 18.18
C LYS A 262 -15.81 -1.59 17.30
N GLU A 263 -16.00 -1.14 16.07
CA GLU A 263 -16.94 -1.71 15.10
C GLU A 263 -16.43 -3.03 14.52
N SER A 264 -15.10 -3.22 14.56
CA SER A 264 -14.43 -4.41 14.02
C SER A 264 -14.37 -5.54 15.04
N GLN A 265 -14.39 -6.77 14.54
CA GLN A 265 -14.06 -7.95 15.35
C GLN A 265 -12.57 -7.94 15.74
N PRO A 266 -12.15 -8.69 16.78
CA PRO A 266 -10.73 -8.82 17.13
C PRO A 266 -9.89 -9.23 15.93
N LEU A 267 -8.69 -8.66 15.75
CA LEU A 267 -7.86 -8.85 14.54
C LEU A 267 -7.47 -10.31 14.24
N ASN A 268 -7.49 -11.18 15.26
CA ASN A 268 -7.23 -12.61 15.11
C ASN A 268 -8.48 -13.43 14.75
N SER A 269 -9.65 -12.78 14.61
CA SER A 269 -10.87 -13.42 14.14
C SER A 269 -10.69 -14.01 12.74
N ARG A 270 -11.44 -15.08 12.47
CA ARG A 270 -11.50 -15.74 11.17
C ARG A 270 -12.86 -15.56 10.48
N SER A 271 -13.72 -14.70 11.01
CA SER A 271 -15.04 -14.39 10.42
C SER A 271 -14.95 -13.58 9.12
N ALA A 272 -13.87 -12.80 8.95
CA ALA A 272 -13.60 -11.96 7.79
C ALA A 272 -12.24 -12.35 7.19
N SER A 273 -12.11 -12.35 5.86
CA SER A 273 -10.86 -12.72 5.17
C SER A 273 -9.98 -11.53 4.81
N LEU A 274 -10.53 -10.31 4.79
CA LEU A 274 -9.77 -9.10 4.58
C LEU A 274 -9.28 -8.48 5.90
N PHE A 275 -8.19 -7.74 5.82
CA PHE A 275 -7.63 -6.95 6.92
C PHE A 275 -7.17 -5.57 6.42
N MET A 276 -7.73 -4.51 6.98
CA MET A 276 -7.27 -3.12 6.84
C MET A 276 -6.35 -2.75 7.99
N GLN A 277 -5.14 -2.33 7.68
CA GLN A 277 -4.25 -1.67 8.63
C GLN A 277 -4.29 -0.15 8.42
N ASN A 278 -4.86 0.57 9.37
CA ASN A 278 -4.70 2.01 9.54
C ASN A 278 -3.32 2.30 10.14
N TYR A 279 -2.54 3.15 9.48
CA TYR A 279 -1.32 3.72 10.03
C TYR A 279 -1.22 5.20 9.66
N PHE A 280 -1.86 6.02 10.47
CA PHE A 280 -1.83 7.46 10.37
C PHE A 280 -2.19 8.10 11.71
N PRO A 281 -1.53 9.20 12.12
CA PRO A 281 -1.87 9.91 13.35
C PRO A 281 -3.23 10.60 13.22
N THR A 282 -3.82 10.98 14.36
CA THR A 282 -5.09 11.71 14.38
C THR A 282 -4.97 13.07 13.70
N ILE A 283 -3.82 13.73 13.83
CA ILE A 283 -3.51 14.98 13.15
C ILE A 283 -2.46 14.68 12.07
N PRO A 284 -2.80 14.79 10.78
CA PRO A 284 -1.83 14.58 9.71
C PRO A 284 -0.84 15.75 9.68
N VAL A 285 0.42 15.48 10.01
CA VAL A 285 1.49 16.49 9.95
C VAL A 285 2.39 16.20 8.76
N GLU A 286 2.21 16.98 7.69
CA GLU A 286 2.91 16.82 6.41
C GLU A 286 4.44 16.69 6.55
N SER A 287 5.06 17.47 7.44
CA SER A 287 6.51 17.44 7.66
C SER A 287 7.01 16.19 8.39
N GLU A 288 6.15 15.50 9.14
CA GLU A 288 6.50 14.27 9.87
C GLU A 288 6.18 13.01 9.07
N ALA A 289 5.27 13.09 8.09
CA ALA A 289 4.78 11.94 7.33
C ALA A 289 5.90 11.12 6.66
N CYS A 290 6.98 11.78 6.23
CA CYS A 290 8.13 11.08 5.65
C CYS A 290 8.80 10.11 6.63
N LYS A 291 8.85 10.46 7.92
CA LYS A 291 9.39 9.62 8.99
C LYS A 291 8.39 8.54 9.37
N GLU A 292 7.10 8.88 9.46
CA GLU A 292 6.01 7.94 9.72
C GLU A 292 6.04 6.79 8.70
N ASN A 293 6.01 7.12 7.40
CA ASN A 293 5.97 6.16 6.29
C ASN A 293 7.27 5.35 6.11
N SER A 294 8.38 5.75 6.74
CA SER A 294 9.69 5.10 6.56
C SER A 294 10.15 4.30 7.77
N VAL A 295 9.80 4.75 8.98
CA VAL A 295 10.29 4.15 10.23
C VAL A 295 9.14 3.48 10.98
N GLY A 296 8.04 4.18 11.20
CA GLY A 296 6.97 3.68 12.06
C GLY A 296 6.03 2.72 11.34
N LEU A 297 5.75 2.93 10.05
CA LEU A 297 4.89 2.03 9.27
C LEU A 297 5.40 0.57 9.25
N PRO A 298 6.68 0.30 8.90
CA PRO A 298 7.22 -1.07 8.96
C PRO A 298 7.07 -1.73 10.34
N GLN A 299 7.26 -0.95 11.42
CA GLN A 299 7.12 -1.44 12.80
C GLN A 299 5.66 -1.82 13.09
N MET A 300 4.72 -0.95 12.74
CA MET A 300 3.30 -1.23 12.96
C MET A 300 2.78 -2.39 12.12
N VAL A 301 3.27 -2.55 10.88
CA VAL A 301 2.97 -3.76 10.08
C VAL A 301 3.36 -5.03 10.83
N GLN A 302 4.55 -5.05 11.44
CA GLN A 302 5.02 -6.20 12.21
C GLN A 302 4.17 -6.44 13.47
N THR A 303 3.79 -5.38 14.18
CA THR A 303 2.94 -5.44 15.38
C THR A 303 1.54 -5.94 15.04
N CYS A 304 0.93 -5.39 13.98
CA CYS A 304 -0.40 -5.77 13.53
C CYS A 304 -0.44 -7.19 12.93
N TYR A 305 0.61 -7.62 12.22
CA TYR A 305 0.74 -9.01 11.78
C TYR A 305 0.70 -10.00 12.95
N ALA A 306 1.42 -9.70 14.04
CA ALA A 306 1.41 -10.53 15.24
C ALA A 306 0.03 -10.53 15.93
N ALA A 307 -0.58 -9.35 16.11
CA ALA A 307 -1.91 -9.21 16.71
C ALA A 307 -3.01 -9.91 15.90
N ALA A 308 -2.89 -9.93 14.57
CA ALA A 308 -3.84 -10.59 13.66
C ALA A 308 -3.67 -12.12 13.56
N GLY A 309 -2.86 -12.71 14.45
CA GLY A 309 -2.60 -14.14 14.46
C GLY A 309 -1.86 -14.60 13.21
N ASN A 310 -0.75 -13.92 12.88
CA ASN A 310 0.09 -14.15 11.70
C ASN A 310 -0.63 -13.93 10.37
N ARG A 311 -1.57 -12.99 10.35
CA ARG A 311 -2.24 -12.56 9.11
C ARG A 311 -1.71 -11.20 8.70
N ILE A 312 -1.28 -11.13 7.46
CA ILE A 312 -0.77 -9.91 6.84
C ILE A 312 -1.95 -8.98 6.47
N PRO A 313 -1.80 -7.66 6.62
CA PRO A 313 -2.79 -6.70 6.12
C PRO A 313 -2.98 -6.81 4.62
N ASN A 314 -4.24 -6.89 4.17
CA ASN A 314 -4.59 -6.78 2.75
C ASN A 314 -4.60 -5.33 2.29
N TYR A 315 -4.84 -4.39 3.20
CA TYR A 315 -4.84 -2.97 2.92
C TYR A 315 -3.97 -2.25 3.94
N ILE A 316 -3.21 -1.25 3.48
CA ILE A 316 -2.36 -0.42 4.31
C ILE A 316 -2.73 1.03 4.02
N ALA A 317 -3.43 1.67 4.96
CA ALA A 317 -3.90 3.04 4.85
C ALA A 317 -2.96 4.03 5.51
N VAL A 318 -2.56 5.07 4.78
CA VAL A 318 -1.60 6.09 5.24
C VAL A 318 -1.98 7.50 4.79
N ASN A 319 -1.45 8.51 5.48
CA ASN A 319 -1.38 9.88 4.99
C ASN A 319 -0.09 10.10 4.16
N PHE A 320 -0.13 11.07 3.25
CA PHE A 320 0.98 11.56 2.45
C PHE A 320 1.86 10.45 1.87
N TYR A 321 1.23 9.49 1.17
CA TYR A 321 1.85 8.21 0.80
C TYR A 321 3.19 8.34 0.04
N MET A 322 3.41 9.46 -0.67
CA MET A 322 4.64 9.76 -1.40
C MET A 322 5.81 10.15 -0.49
N ARG A 323 5.54 10.72 0.69
CA ARG A 323 6.57 11.22 1.59
C ARG A 323 7.29 10.06 2.27
N SER A 324 8.61 10.02 2.12
CA SER A 324 9.46 9.00 2.75
C SER A 324 10.94 9.43 2.82
N ASP A 325 11.75 8.62 3.51
CA ASP A 325 13.21 8.65 3.51
C ASP A 325 13.75 7.42 2.76
N GLY A 326 13.37 7.31 1.48
CA GLY A 326 13.84 6.25 0.59
C GLY A 326 12.71 5.41 0.01
N GLY A 327 12.51 4.19 0.53
CA GLY A 327 11.55 3.24 -0.03
C GLY A 327 10.09 3.50 0.33
N GLY A 328 9.84 4.07 1.52
CA GLY A 328 8.52 4.42 2.02
C GLY A 328 7.50 3.28 1.99
N VAL A 329 6.24 3.66 1.82
CA VAL A 329 5.10 2.74 1.77
C VAL A 329 5.18 1.76 0.59
N PHE A 330 5.83 2.15 -0.51
CA PHE A 330 6.02 1.30 -1.68
C PHE A 330 6.94 0.11 -1.37
N ASP A 331 8.04 0.34 -0.65
CA ASP A 331 8.92 -0.76 -0.21
C ASP A 331 8.23 -1.66 0.80
N VAL A 332 7.43 -1.10 1.71
CA VAL A 332 6.61 -1.89 2.66
C VAL A 332 5.65 -2.82 1.91
N GLN A 333 4.87 -2.30 0.95
CA GLN A 333 3.96 -3.11 0.13
C GLN A 333 4.73 -4.22 -0.63
N ASP A 334 5.85 -3.87 -1.23
CA ASP A 334 6.65 -4.79 -2.03
C ASP A 334 7.22 -5.93 -1.17
N ARG A 335 7.71 -5.64 0.04
CA ARG A 335 8.20 -6.65 0.99
C ARG A 335 7.09 -7.58 1.43
N ILE A 336 5.95 -7.02 1.82
CA ILE A 336 4.80 -7.79 2.26
C ILE A 336 4.35 -8.77 1.16
N ASN A 337 4.11 -8.26 -0.04
CA ASN A 337 3.71 -9.09 -1.18
C ASN A 337 4.80 -10.09 -1.59
N GLY A 338 6.08 -9.74 -1.52
CA GLY A 338 7.16 -10.70 -1.75
C GLY A 338 7.07 -11.89 -0.82
N LEU A 339 6.90 -11.61 0.48
CA LEU A 339 6.90 -12.63 1.52
C LEU A 339 5.65 -13.51 1.42
N THR A 340 4.47 -12.92 1.22
CA THR A 340 3.20 -13.66 1.19
C THR A 340 2.95 -14.39 -0.12
N LEU A 341 3.33 -13.81 -1.26
CA LEU A 341 2.97 -14.36 -2.57
C LEU A 341 3.98 -15.36 -3.10
N CYS A 342 5.28 -15.19 -2.77
CA CYS A 342 6.33 -16.05 -3.32
C CYS A 342 7.44 -16.41 -2.33
N GLY A 343 7.38 -15.97 -1.07
CA GLY A 343 8.38 -16.27 -0.04
C GLY A 343 9.71 -15.54 -0.22
N CYS A 344 9.73 -14.43 -0.96
CA CYS A 344 10.92 -13.60 -1.17
C CYS A 344 10.87 -12.32 -0.35
N ASN A 345 12.03 -11.73 -0.04
CA ASN A 345 12.08 -10.49 0.74
C ASN A 345 11.43 -9.27 0.05
N THR A 346 11.12 -9.36 -1.24
CA THR A 346 10.42 -8.32 -2.03
C THR A 346 9.73 -8.95 -3.23
N ILE A 347 8.59 -8.41 -3.65
CA ILE A 347 7.85 -8.82 -4.85
C ILE A 347 8.71 -8.70 -6.10
N ALA A 348 9.64 -7.73 -6.12
CA ALA A 348 10.60 -7.60 -7.21
C ALA A 348 11.45 -8.87 -7.36
N ALA A 349 11.70 -9.62 -6.29
CA ALA A 349 12.51 -10.83 -6.32
C ALA A 349 11.73 -12.10 -6.72
N CYS A 350 10.39 -12.01 -6.81
CA CYS A 350 9.56 -13.14 -7.22
C CYS A 350 9.82 -13.53 -8.68
N GLN A 351 9.68 -14.82 -8.95
CA GLN A 351 9.78 -15.41 -10.28
C GLN A 351 8.47 -16.13 -10.61
N ALA A 352 7.82 -15.70 -11.69
CA ALA A 352 6.55 -16.30 -12.12
C ALA A 352 6.71 -17.80 -12.40
N GLY A 353 5.83 -18.63 -11.81
CA GLY A 353 5.85 -20.08 -11.95
C GLY A 353 6.96 -20.81 -11.19
N ALA A 354 7.85 -20.10 -10.49
CA ALA A 354 8.86 -20.73 -9.65
C ALA A 354 8.26 -21.17 -8.30
N PRO A 355 8.84 -22.19 -7.64
CA PRO A 355 8.44 -22.57 -6.28
C PRO A 355 8.62 -21.42 -5.28
N THR A 356 7.82 -21.41 -4.21
CA THR A 356 7.98 -20.48 -3.09
C THR A 356 9.41 -20.52 -2.54
N GLY A 357 10.03 -19.35 -2.36
CA GLY A 357 11.40 -19.17 -1.91
C GLY A 357 12.46 -19.16 -3.02
N ALA A 358 12.09 -19.45 -4.28
CA ALA A 358 13.00 -19.35 -5.42
C ALA A 358 13.12 -17.89 -5.88
N CYS A 359 13.96 -17.11 -5.21
CA CYS A 359 14.10 -15.67 -5.42
C CYS A 359 15.19 -15.32 -6.44
N LYS A 360 14.91 -14.39 -7.36
CA LYS A 360 15.94 -13.83 -8.23
C LYS A 360 16.85 -12.91 -7.42
N ASN A 361 18.13 -12.89 -7.76
CA ASN A 361 19.04 -11.88 -7.19
C ASN A 361 18.67 -10.52 -7.80
N THR A 362 17.99 -9.68 -7.03
CA THR A 362 17.60 -8.34 -7.50
C THR A 362 18.76 -7.35 -7.47
N GLY A 363 19.94 -7.75 -6.97
CA GLY A 363 20.91 -6.80 -6.45
C GLY A 363 20.26 -6.11 -5.26
N ALA A 364 20.62 -6.48 -4.04
CA ALA A 364 20.04 -5.80 -2.89
C ALA A 364 20.33 -4.27 -3.00
N PRO A 365 19.45 -3.40 -2.48
CA PRO A 365 19.90 -2.13 -1.93
C PRO A 365 20.72 -2.44 -0.65
N ASN A 366 21.80 -3.21 -0.78
CA ASN A 366 22.81 -3.41 0.27
C ASN A 366 23.86 -2.32 0.12
N ARG A 367 23.46 -1.09 0.40
CA ARG A 367 24.37 -0.14 1.07
C ARG A 367 23.91 0.06 2.51
N THR A 368 23.85 -1.04 3.24
CA THR A 368 24.23 -1.06 4.65
C THR A 368 25.74 -0.80 4.74
N THR A 369 26.16 0.46 4.56
CA THR A 369 27.41 0.90 5.18
C THR A 369 27.08 1.30 6.61
N SER A 370 27.10 0.31 7.49
CA SER A 370 27.25 0.50 8.92
C SER A 370 28.58 1.21 9.17
N SER A 371 28.57 2.53 9.29
CA SER A 371 29.57 3.34 10.01
C SER A 371 29.23 4.83 9.90
N VAL A 372 28.17 5.28 10.57
CA VAL A 372 28.09 6.64 11.13
C VAL A 372 27.26 6.55 12.40
N ASN A 373 27.78 7.05 13.52
CA ASN A 373 27.01 7.26 14.74
C ASN A 373 25.79 8.13 14.44
N GLY A 374 24.61 7.52 14.36
CA GLY A 374 23.33 8.19 14.14
C GLY A 374 22.25 7.17 13.81
N ASN A 375 21.21 7.09 14.64
CA ASN A 375 20.12 6.10 14.56
C ASN A 375 19.27 6.22 13.28
N VAL A 376 19.74 5.65 12.16
CA VAL A 376 18.90 5.41 10.97
C VAL A 376 18.54 3.93 10.93
N TYR A 377 17.45 3.57 11.61
CA TYR A 377 16.83 2.26 11.47
C TYR A 377 16.03 2.23 10.17
N SER A 378 16.59 1.64 9.11
CA SER A 378 15.79 1.07 8.02
C SER A 378 15.05 -0.13 8.61
N GLY A 379 13.79 0.05 9.03
CA GLY A 379 12.98 -1.00 9.64
C GLY A 379 12.85 -2.21 8.70
N THR A 380 13.56 -3.29 8.98
CA THR A 380 13.39 -4.55 8.27
C THR A 380 12.10 -5.22 8.75
N ILE A 381 11.13 -5.39 7.84
CA ILE A 381 9.99 -6.28 8.08
C ILE A 381 10.51 -7.72 8.03
N GLU A 382 10.74 -8.32 9.19
CA GLU A 382 11.11 -9.73 9.33
C GLU A 382 9.95 -10.52 9.94
N PHE A 383 9.07 -11.02 9.08
CA PHE A 383 8.05 -11.96 9.53
C PHE A 383 8.71 -13.30 9.88
N LYS A 384 8.63 -13.72 11.14
CA LYS A 384 9.01 -15.09 11.53
C LYS A 384 8.02 -16.07 10.91
N THR A 385 8.34 -16.65 9.77
CA THR A 385 7.62 -17.82 9.24
C THR A 385 8.02 -19.05 10.05
N SER A 386 7.15 -19.54 10.91
CA SER A 386 7.30 -20.89 11.44
C SER A 386 7.09 -21.87 10.28
N ALA A 387 8.19 -22.39 9.74
CA ALA A 387 8.14 -23.48 8.77
C ALA A 387 7.39 -24.65 9.42
N SER A 388 6.18 -24.95 8.93
CA SER A 388 5.46 -26.16 9.28
C SER A 388 6.33 -27.34 8.86
N ARG A 389 6.89 -28.06 9.84
CA ARG A 389 7.57 -29.35 9.61
C ARG A 389 6.55 -30.28 8.96
N ALA A 390 6.66 -30.45 7.64
CA ALA A 390 6.02 -31.56 6.97
C ALA A 390 6.66 -32.85 7.54
N SER A 391 5.91 -33.53 8.39
CA SER A 391 6.22 -34.88 8.86
C SER A 391 6.15 -35.81 7.65
N SER A 392 7.28 -36.10 7.02
CA SER A 392 7.40 -37.21 6.09
C SER A 392 7.50 -38.51 6.89
N THR A 393 6.36 -39.17 7.12
CA THR A 393 6.34 -40.57 7.51
C THR A 393 6.74 -41.40 6.29
N SER A 394 8.00 -41.85 6.25
CA SER A 394 8.48 -42.86 5.31
C SER A 394 8.60 -44.18 6.06
N THR A 395 7.62 -45.06 5.85
CA THR A 395 7.68 -46.48 6.22
C THR A 395 8.47 -47.28 5.17
N TRP A 396 9.05 -48.41 5.61
CA TRP A 396 9.82 -49.44 4.85
C TRP A 396 11.31 -49.10 4.63
N SER A 397 12.33 -49.86 5.05
CA SER A 397 12.47 -51.33 5.19
C SER A 397 13.65 -51.77 6.10
N ASN A 398 13.45 -52.90 6.80
CA ASN A 398 14.35 -54.04 7.12
C ASN A 398 15.66 -53.94 7.94
N LEU A 399 15.57 -54.47 9.17
CA LEU A 399 16.29 -55.64 9.75
C LEU A 399 17.84 -55.73 9.68
N VAL A 400 18.54 -55.82 10.84
CA VAL A 400 19.26 -57.02 11.35
C VAL A 400 19.72 -56.84 12.81
N ILE A 401 19.52 -57.93 13.55
CA ILE A 401 19.79 -58.38 14.92
C ILE A 401 21.23 -58.14 15.46
N SER A 402 21.35 -57.88 16.77
CA SER A 402 22.28 -58.61 17.68
C SER A 402 21.93 -58.43 19.17
N LEU A 403 21.70 -59.57 19.82
CA LEU A 403 21.57 -59.78 21.27
C LEU A 403 22.87 -59.41 22.01
N SER A 404 22.77 -58.99 23.29
CA SER A 404 23.25 -59.80 24.44
C SER A 404 23.21 -59.05 25.78
N LEU A 405 22.67 -59.77 26.78
CA LEU A 405 22.93 -59.77 28.24
C LEU A 405 22.76 -58.45 29.02
N ALA A 406 22.29 -58.38 30.28
CA ALA A 406 21.55 -59.19 31.24
C ALA A 406 21.92 -58.55 32.61
N LEU A 407 20.94 -58.46 33.53
CA LEU A 407 21.13 -58.40 35.01
C LEU A 407 21.78 -57.09 35.55
N ILE A 408 21.25 -56.35 36.53
CA ILE A 408 20.84 -56.77 37.87
C ILE A 408 20.25 -55.56 38.67
N LEU A 409 19.19 -55.85 39.44
CA LEU A 409 18.74 -55.30 40.75
C LEU A 409 18.50 -53.78 40.97
N LYS A 410 17.20 -53.48 41.23
CA LYS A 410 16.65 -52.56 42.26
C LYS A 410 17.24 -52.83 43.67
N PRO A 411 16.92 -52.08 44.77
CA PRO A 411 16.06 -50.89 44.93
C PRO A 411 16.70 -49.78 45.80
N PHE A 412 16.14 -48.56 45.75
CA PHE A 412 15.36 -47.93 46.82
C PHE A 412 14.50 -46.81 46.21
#